data_AF-A0A1H6E579-F1
#
_entry.id   AF-A0A1H6E579-F1
#
_cell.length_a   1.000
_cell.length_b   1.000
_cell.length_c   1.000
_cell.angle_alpha   90.00
_cell.angle_beta   90.00
_cell.angle_gamma   90.00
#
_symmetry.space_group_name_H-M   'P 1'
#
loop_
_entity.id
_entity.type
_entity.pdbx_description
1 polymer ?
#
loop_
_entity_poly.entity_id
_entity_poly.type
_entity_poly.pdbx_seq_one_letter_code
_entity_poly.pdbx_strand_id
1 'polypeptide(L)'
;MAVFCGIDWSEQHHDVAIVDGDGRLVARRRIGDDAAGFGHLLEMLAQAGDGPDARIPVAIETSRGLLVSCLRASGRPVFVINPMAVARYRERHTVSRKKSDHADAMVLANILRTDMAAHRPLPADSELAQAVAVLARAQQDAVWDRTQAHNKLRSLLREYYPAFLAAFRDARGGIMRPEARAILAAAPTPADAAALSVEQIADLLRQAGRQRGVTARAAHIHQALTSEHLRQPPLARAGDGPPGGGAAAGPRHRLRQRRRARRSRRRDF
;
A
#
# COMPACT_ATOMS: atom_id res chain seq x y z
N MET A 1 2.67 36.35 17.45
CA MET A 1 1.50 36.15 16.57
C MET A 1 1.40 34.65 16.29
N ALA A 2 0.21 34.03 16.39
CA ALA A 2 0.10 32.59 16.17
C ALA A 2 0.25 32.27 14.66
N VAL A 3 1.07 31.28 14.35
CA VAL A 3 1.41 30.89 12.98
C VAL A 3 1.25 29.38 12.85
N PHE A 4 0.78 28.91 11.70
CA PHE A 4 0.48 27.51 11.44
C PHE A 4 1.11 27.08 10.12
N CYS A 5 1.70 25.89 10.11
CA CYS A 5 2.35 25.33 8.92
C CYS A 5 1.56 24.14 8.40
N GLY A 6 1.39 24.06 7.08
CA GLY A 6 0.85 22.91 6.39
C GLY A 6 1.83 22.40 5.35
N ILE A 7 1.95 21.08 5.27
CA ILE A 7 2.87 20.40 4.35
C ILE A 7 2.08 19.37 3.54
N ASP A 8 1.95 19.61 2.25
CA ASP A 8 1.45 18.62 1.29
C ASP A 8 2.60 17.76 0.79
N TRP A 9 2.46 16.44 0.92
CA TRP A 9 3.54 15.48 0.69
C TRP A 9 3.47 14.88 -0.72
N SER A 10 4.60 14.87 -1.43
CA SER A 10 4.80 14.07 -2.64
C SER A 10 6.12 13.29 -2.60
N GLU A 11 6.30 12.34 -3.52
CA GLU A 11 7.50 11.48 -3.61
C GLU A 11 8.78 12.21 -4.03
N GLN A 12 8.69 13.39 -4.63
CA GLN A 12 9.86 14.12 -5.15
C GLN A 12 10.06 15.49 -4.49
N HIS A 13 8.98 16.04 -3.93
CA HIS A 13 8.97 17.36 -3.30
C HIS A 13 7.81 17.47 -2.31
N HIS A 14 7.87 18.48 -1.46
CA HIS A 14 6.77 18.83 -0.56
C HIS A 14 6.41 20.29 -0.79
N ASP A 15 5.12 20.57 -0.86
CA ASP A 15 4.63 21.94 -0.91
C ASP A 15 4.33 22.38 0.52
N VAL A 16 4.92 23.50 0.94
CA VAL A 16 4.86 24.06 2.29
C VAL A 16 4.14 25.40 2.22
N ALA A 17 3.22 25.63 3.16
CA ALA A 17 2.58 26.92 3.36
C ALA A 17 2.51 27.26 4.85
N ILE A 18 2.77 28.52 5.17
CA ILE A 18 2.66 29.09 6.50
C ILE A 18 1.59 30.15 6.47
N VAL A 19 0.63 30.08 7.40
CA VAL A 19 -0.45 31.07 7.55
C VAL A 19 -0.42 31.68 8.95
N ASP A 20 -0.78 32.95 9.06
CA ASP A 20 -0.95 33.63 10.34
C ASP A 20 -2.32 33.32 10.98
N GLY A 21 -2.59 33.89 12.15
CA GLY A 21 -3.86 33.73 12.87
C GLY A 21 -5.09 34.21 12.09
N ASP A 22 -4.92 35.18 11.19
CA ASP A 22 -5.99 35.70 10.33
C ASP A 22 -6.19 34.83 9.07
N GLY A 23 -5.32 33.84 8.84
CA GLY A 23 -5.35 32.96 7.67
C GLY A 23 -4.67 33.56 6.44
N ARG A 24 -3.93 34.66 6.59
CA ARG A 24 -3.12 35.23 5.51
C ARG A 24 -1.87 34.39 5.31
N LEU A 25 -1.48 34.25 4.05
CA LEU A 25 -0.26 33.54 3.68
C LEU A 25 0.96 34.36 4.11
N VAL A 26 1.77 33.81 5.01
CA VAL A 26 3.03 34.40 5.48
C VAL A 26 4.17 33.99 4.56
N ALA A 27 4.28 32.69 4.28
CA ALA A 27 5.34 32.13 3.45
C ALA A 27 4.87 30.85 2.74
N ARG A 28 5.47 30.55 1.59
CA ARG A 28 5.29 29.27 0.89
C ARG A 28 6.56 28.85 0.18
N ARG A 29 6.80 27.54 0.09
CA ARG A 29 7.93 26.98 -0.66
C ARG A 29 7.62 25.58 -1.14
N ARG A 30 8.22 25.21 -2.26
CA ARG A 30 8.43 23.81 -2.60
C ARG A 30 9.82 23.39 -2.12
N ILE A 31 9.90 22.30 -1.35
CA ILE A 31 11.15 21.73 -0.84
C ILE A 31 11.36 20.33 -1.43
N GLY A 32 12.62 19.89 -1.56
CA GLY A 32 12.93 18.50 -1.92
C GLY A 32 12.68 17.53 -0.76
N ASP A 33 12.60 16.23 -1.08
CA ASP A 33 12.60 15.13 -0.08
C ASP A 33 14.04 14.75 0.29
N ASP A 34 14.82 15.74 0.74
CA ASP A 34 16.22 15.59 1.13
C ASP A 34 16.59 16.52 2.31
N ALA A 35 17.82 16.38 2.81
CA ALA A 35 18.30 17.17 3.94
C ALA A 35 18.33 18.69 3.66
N ALA A 36 18.62 19.09 2.42
CA ALA A 36 18.64 20.51 2.03
C ALA A 36 17.21 21.09 2.03
N GLY A 37 16.24 20.33 1.52
CA GLY A 37 14.82 20.65 1.59
C GLY A 37 14.33 20.80 3.03
N PHE A 38 14.77 19.92 3.93
CA PHE A 38 14.47 20.05 5.35
C PHE A 38 15.13 21.30 5.97
N GLY A 39 16.38 21.62 5.62
CA GLY A 39 17.05 22.85 6.02
C GLY A 39 16.25 24.10 5.61
N HIS A 40 15.82 24.15 4.34
CA HIS A 40 14.98 25.24 3.83
C HIS A 40 13.63 25.37 4.56
N LEU A 41 13.06 24.26 5.03
CA LEU A 41 11.85 24.27 5.86
C LEU A 41 12.13 24.89 7.23
N LEU A 42 13.23 24.52 7.89
CA LEU A 42 13.61 25.07 9.19
C LEU A 42 13.90 26.57 9.11
N GLU A 43 14.60 27.02 8.08
CA GLU A 43 14.82 28.45 7.81
C GLU A 43 13.50 29.21 7.64
N MET A 44 12.58 28.65 6.83
CA MET A 44 11.27 29.24 6.60
C MET A 44 10.44 29.33 7.89
N LEU A 45 10.50 28.31 8.75
CA LEU A 45 9.84 28.33 10.06
C LEU A 45 10.48 29.38 10.98
N ALA A 46 11.80 29.46 11.05
CA ALA A 46 12.51 30.43 11.87
C ALA A 46 12.19 31.88 11.44
N GLN A 47 12.16 32.15 10.13
CA GLN A 47 11.76 33.46 9.58
C GLN A 47 10.31 33.82 9.91
N ALA A 48 9.44 32.82 10.10
CA ALA A 48 8.06 33.01 10.53
C ALA A 48 7.89 33.10 12.06
N GLY A 49 8.99 33.10 12.82
CA GLY A 49 8.99 33.23 14.28
C GLY A 49 9.01 31.92 15.07
N ASP A 50 9.39 30.78 14.45
CA ASP A 50 9.62 29.52 15.18
C ASP A 50 10.78 29.67 16.17
N GLY A 51 10.55 29.27 17.42
CA GLY A 51 11.57 29.30 18.47
C GLY A 51 11.47 28.13 19.45
N PRO A 52 12.45 27.96 20.35
CA PRO A 52 12.45 26.87 21.34
C PRO A 52 11.20 26.86 22.23
N ASP A 53 10.74 28.04 22.65
CA ASP A 53 9.60 28.22 23.56
C ASP A 53 8.25 28.24 22.84
N ALA A 54 8.26 28.42 21.51
CA ALA A 54 7.07 28.57 20.68
C ALA A 54 7.29 27.89 19.32
N ARG A 55 7.19 26.55 19.32
CA ARG A 55 7.28 25.76 18.09
C ARG A 55 6.00 25.90 17.26
N ILE A 56 6.15 26.28 16.00
CA ILE A 56 5.06 26.35 15.02
C ILE A 56 4.51 24.93 14.80
N PRO A 57 3.20 24.71 15.01
CA PRO A 57 2.56 23.42 14.76
C PRO A 57 2.44 23.15 13.25
N VAL A 58 2.59 21.89 12.88
CA VAL A 58 2.63 21.44 11.48
C VAL A 58 1.50 20.44 11.21
N ALA A 59 0.70 20.67 10.17
CA ALA A 59 -0.25 19.70 9.63
C ALA A 59 0.29 18.99 8.40
N ILE A 60 0.12 17.67 8.35
CA ILE A 60 0.53 16.80 7.24
C ILE A 60 -0.49 15.67 7.04
N GLU A 61 -0.54 15.07 5.85
CA GLU A 61 -1.48 13.99 5.53
C GLU A 61 -0.99 12.57 5.86
N THR A 62 0.28 12.43 6.28
CA THR A 62 0.92 11.15 6.55
C THR A 62 1.61 11.16 7.90
N SER A 63 1.51 10.06 8.64
CA SER A 63 2.27 9.80 9.86
C SER A 63 3.63 9.14 9.59
N ARG A 64 4.11 9.18 8.33
CA ARG A 64 5.27 8.42 7.86
C ARG A 64 6.21 9.27 7.03
N GLY A 65 7.44 8.78 6.92
CA GLY A 65 8.48 9.33 6.06
C GLY A 65 9.55 10.03 6.89
N LEU A 66 10.73 10.21 6.30
CA LEU A 66 11.87 10.84 6.96
C LEU A 66 11.53 12.26 7.41
N LEU A 67 10.79 13.02 6.59
CA LEU A 67 10.31 14.35 6.95
C LEU A 67 9.50 14.35 8.26
N VAL A 68 8.56 13.41 8.42
CA VAL A 68 7.76 13.30 9.66
C VAL A 68 8.64 12.96 10.86
N SER A 69 9.60 12.05 10.68
CA SER A 69 10.55 11.69 11.74
C SER A 69 11.40 12.91 12.15
N CYS A 70 11.92 13.67 11.19
CA CYS A 70 12.70 14.88 11.45
C CYS A 70 11.87 15.99 12.13
N LEU A 71 10.61 16.18 11.71
CA LEU A 71 9.70 17.12 12.37
C LEU A 71 9.42 16.71 13.82
N ARG A 72 9.19 15.42 14.09
CA ARG A 72 9.00 14.93 15.46
C ARG A 72 10.25 15.10 16.31
N ALA A 73 11.42 14.82 15.75
CA ALA A 73 12.70 14.98 16.43
C ALA A 73 13.01 16.44 16.80
N SER A 74 12.43 17.42 16.08
CA SER A 74 12.57 18.84 16.44
C SER A 74 11.66 19.28 17.60
N GLY A 75 10.90 18.37 18.21
CA GLY A 75 10.01 18.64 19.35
C GLY A 75 8.78 19.49 19.03
N ARG A 76 8.47 19.72 17.76
CA ARG A 76 7.29 20.53 17.37
C ARG A 76 6.02 19.68 17.33
N PRO A 77 4.84 20.28 17.61
CA PRO A 77 3.58 19.58 17.44
C PRO A 77 3.33 19.25 15.96
N VAL A 78 3.19 17.96 15.64
CA VAL A 78 2.84 17.50 14.29
C VAL A 78 1.45 16.88 14.32
N PHE A 79 0.56 17.31 13.44
CA PHE A 79 -0.82 16.83 13.35
C PHE A 79 -1.01 16.09 12.04
N VAL A 80 -1.44 14.83 12.12
CA VAL A 80 -1.74 14.03 10.93
C VAL A 80 -3.22 14.16 10.61
N ILE A 81 -3.51 14.84 9.52
CA ILE A 81 -4.86 15.11 9.06
C ILE A 81 -5.25 14.01 8.05
N ASN A 82 -6.43 13.42 8.26
CA ASN A 82 -6.95 12.42 7.34
C ASN A 82 -7.17 13.06 5.94
N PRO A 83 -6.67 12.48 4.84
CA PRO A 83 -6.87 13.04 3.49
C PRO A 83 -8.35 13.24 3.11
N MET A 84 -9.26 12.43 3.65
CA MET A 84 -10.70 12.63 3.46
C MET A 84 -11.22 13.88 4.18
N ALA A 85 -10.65 14.20 5.35
CA ALA A 85 -10.95 15.45 6.04
C ALA A 85 -10.41 16.64 5.24
N VAL A 86 -9.15 16.58 4.77
CA VAL A 86 -8.54 17.62 3.92
C VAL A 86 -9.41 17.91 2.69
N ALA A 87 -9.90 16.87 2.02
CA ALA A 87 -10.81 17.02 0.88
C ALA A 87 -12.09 17.79 1.25
N ARG A 88 -12.72 17.47 2.38
CA ARG A 88 -13.93 18.16 2.87
C ARG A 88 -13.66 19.62 3.27
N TYR A 89 -12.51 19.89 3.88
CA TYR A 89 -12.09 21.27 4.21
C TYR A 89 -11.85 22.11 2.97
N ARG A 90 -11.29 21.50 1.91
CA ARG A 90 -11.08 22.15 0.61
C ARG A 90 -12.41 22.56 -0.03
N GLU A 91 -13.38 21.66 -0.03
CA GLU A 91 -14.73 21.92 -0.56
C GLU A 91 -15.44 23.06 0.17
N ARG A 92 -15.15 23.29 1.47
CA ARG A 92 -15.70 24.42 2.24
C ARG A 92 -15.19 25.79 1.75
N HIS A 93 -13.95 25.89 1.28
CA HIS A 93 -13.29 27.17 1.03
C HIS A 93 -13.11 27.51 -0.45
N THR A 94 -13.36 26.57 -1.36
CA THR A 94 -13.12 26.80 -2.79
C THR A 94 -14.17 26.12 -3.66
N VAL A 95 -15.01 26.93 -4.31
CA VAL A 95 -16.01 26.47 -5.30
C VAL A 95 -15.36 26.28 -6.69
N SER A 96 -14.25 26.99 -6.95
CA SER A 96 -13.52 26.98 -8.23
C SER A 96 -12.38 25.94 -8.24
N ARG A 97 -12.35 25.03 -9.22
CA ARG A 97 -11.28 24.03 -9.43
C ARG A 97 -9.96 24.64 -9.94
N LYS A 98 -9.59 25.85 -9.54
CA LYS A 98 -8.29 26.42 -9.92
C LYS A 98 -7.21 25.77 -9.07
N LYS A 99 -6.54 24.77 -9.65
CA LYS A 99 -5.45 24.03 -9.01
C LYS A 99 -4.26 24.96 -8.81
N SER A 100 -4.03 25.41 -7.57
CA SER A 100 -2.73 25.93 -7.15
C SER A 100 -2.00 24.79 -6.46
N ASP A 101 -0.77 24.49 -6.89
CA ASP A 101 0.02 23.39 -6.34
C ASP A 101 0.23 23.51 -4.81
N HIS A 102 0.07 24.71 -4.23
CA HIS A 102 0.28 24.97 -2.80
C HIS A 102 -1.05 25.12 -2.03
N ALA A 103 -2.19 24.99 -2.72
CA ALA A 103 -3.50 25.11 -2.09
C ALA A 103 -3.70 24.04 -1.02
N ASP A 104 -3.16 22.84 -1.23
CA ASP A 104 -3.33 21.71 -0.32
C ASP A 104 -2.54 21.94 0.98
N ALA A 105 -1.33 22.49 0.89
CA ALA A 105 -0.54 22.95 2.02
C ALA A 105 -1.24 24.08 2.81
N MET A 106 -1.84 25.05 2.10
CA MET A 106 -2.61 26.12 2.75
C MET A 106 -3.86 25.60 3.46
N VAL A 107 -4.56 24.61 2.88
CA VAL A 107 -5.71 23.97 3.51
C VAL A 107 -5.26 23.29 4.82
N LEU A 108 -4.16 22.54 4.80
CA LEU A 108 -3.61 21.91 6.00
C LEU A 108 -3.27 22.92 7.10
N ALA A 109 -2.60 24.02 6.74
CA ALA A 109 -2.25 25.08 7.70
C ALA A 109 -3.52 25.72 8.31
N ASN A 110 -4.54 25.98 7.49
CA ASN A 110 -5.81 26.54 7.94
C ASN A 110 -6.63 25.59 8.81
N ILE A 111 -6.55 24.27 8.59
CA ILE A 111 -7.21 23.28 9.46
C ILE A 111 -6.69 23.41 10.89
N LEU A 112 -5.39 23.60 11.10
CA LEU A 112 -4.88 23.86 12.45
C LEU A 112 -5.30 25.22 12.98
N ARG A 113 -5.23 26.24 12.13
CA ARG A 113 -5.63 27.60 12.51
C ARG A 113 -7.06 27.66 13.06
N THR A 114 -8.01 26.92 12.47
CA THR A 114 -9.42 26.95 12.88
C THR A 114 -9.81 25.83 13.84
N ASP A 115 -9.28 24.63 13.64
CA ASP A 115 -9.82 23.40 14.25
C ASP A 115 -8.72 22.55 14.92
N MET A 116 -7.57 23.13 15.31
CA MET A 116 -6.49 22.37 15.97
C MET A 116 -6.98 21.61 17.21
N ALA A 117 -7.92 22.16 17.98
CA ALA A 117 -8.49 21.47 19.16
C ALA A 117 -9.28 20.19 18.81
N ALA A 118 -9.76 20.05 17.56
CA ALA A 118 -10.43 18.84 17.06
C ALA A 118 -9.45 17.78 16.56
N HIS A 119 -8.15 18.09 16.50
CA HIS A 119 -7.11 17.20 16.02
C HIS A 119 -6.12 16.84 17.14
N ARG A 120 -5.71 15.58 17.18
CA ARG A 120 -4.69 15.12 18.14
C ARG A 120 -3.30 15.24 17.51
N PRO A 121 -2.30 15.79 18.21
CA PRO A 121 -0.93 15.74 17.75
C PRO A 121 -0.44 14.29 17.71
N LEU A 122 0.53 14.01 16.85
CA LEU A 122 1.26 12.75 16.86
C LEU A 122 1.84 12.52 18.25
N PRO A 123 1.65 11.32 18.83
CA PRO A 123 2.20 11.03 20.14
C PRO A 123 3.72 11.09 20.13
N ALA A 124 4.31 11.42 21.27
CA ALA A 124 5.74 11.35 21.52
C ALA A 124 6.16 9.89 21.80
N ASP A 125 5.88 9.00 20.85
CA ASP A 125 6.25 7.59 20.93
C ASP A 125 7.76 7.41 21.07
N SER A 126 8.17 6.49 21.95
CA SER A 126 9.56 6.04 22.07
C SER A 126 10.07 5.45 20.75
N GLU A 127 11.39 5.39 20.57
CA GLU A 127 12.00 4.75 19.40
C GLU A 127 11.52 3.30 19.22
N LEU A 128 11.36 2.56 20.32
CA LEU A 128 10.84 1.20 20.30
C LEU A 128 9.41 1.14 19.77
N ALA A 129 8.53 2.03 20.22
CA ALA A 129 7.14 2.08 19.75
C ALA A 129 7.08 2.43 18.23
N GLN A 130 7.96 3.32 17.77
CA GLN A 130 8.09 3.64 16.35
C GLN A 130 8.57 2.43 15.53
N ALA A 131 9.57 1.69 16.02
CA ALA A 131 10.08 0.48 15.37
C ALA A 131 8.99 -0.62 15.27
N VAL A 132 8.20 -0.81 16.33
CA VAL A 132 7.05 -1.73 16.31
C VAL A 132 6.02 -1.30 15.25
N ALA A 133 5.74 0.00 15.12
CA ALA A 133 4.82 0.51 14.10
C ALA A 133 5.31 0.25 12.66
N VAL A 134 6.62 0.27 12.42
CA VAL A 134 7.23 -0.10 11.13
C VAL A 134 7.03 -1.60 10.85
N LEU A 135 7.36 -2.46 11.82
CA LEU A 135 7.22 -3.92 11.68
C LEU A 135 5.76 -4.35 11.49
N ALA A 136 4.84 -3.80 12.30
CA ALA A 136 3.41 -4.09 12.19
C ALA A 136 2.86 -3.75 10.80
N ARG A 137 3.36 -2.67 10.20
CA ARG A 137 2.97 -2.28 8.84
C ARG A 137 3.54 -3.20 7.77
N ALA A 138 4.82 -3.56 7.88
CA ALA A 138 5.45 -4.53 6.98
C ALA A 138 4.71 -5.88 7.02
N GLN A 139 4.28 -6.32 8.21
CA GLN A 139 3.44 -7.51 8.37
C GLN A 139 2.08 -7.35 7.67
N GLN A 140 1.41 -6.20 7.86
CA GLN A 140 0.11 -5.94 7.24
C GLN A 140 0.21 -5.91 5.70
N ASP A 141 1.26 -5.29 5.16
CA ASP A 141 1.53 -5.24 3.72
C ASP A 141 1.78 -6.67 3.18
N ALA A 142 2.59 -7.48 3.87
CA ALA A 142 2.82 -8.87 3.50
C ALA A 142 1.52 -9.72 3.50
N VAL A 143 0.61 -9.48 4.45
CA VAL A 143 -0.71 -10.15 4.48
C VAL A 143 -1.56 -9.75 3.27
N TRP A 144 -1.56 -8.47 2.90
CA TRP A 144 -2.27 -7.99 1.71
C TRP A 144 -1.69 -8.55 0.43
N ASP A 145 -0.37 -8.54 0.30
CA ASP A 145 0.33 -9.08 -0.87
C ASP A 145 0.06 -10.57 -1.04
N ARG A 146 0.11 -11.34 0.05
CA ARG A 146 -0.30 -12.76 0.06
C ARG A 146 -1.74 -12.93 -0.45
N THR A 147 -2.65 -12.07 0.00
CA THR A 147 -4.07 -12.13 -0.41
C THR A 147 -4.26 -11.73 -1.87
N GLN A 148 -3.54 -10.73 -2.36
CA GLN A 148 -3.57 -10.35 -3.78
C GLN A 148 -2.98 -11.45 -4.67
N ALA A 149 -1.83 -12.03 -4.29
CA ALA A 149 -1.20 -13.13 -4.98
C ALA A 149 -2.13 -14.35 -5.04
N HIS A 150 -2.80 -14.69 -3.93
CA HIS A 150 -3.82 -15.73 -3.89
C HIS A 150 -4.95 -15.50 -4.89
N ASN A 151 -5.54 -14.30 -4.86
CA ASN A 151 -6.67 -13.98 -5.74
C ASN A 151 -6.26 -14.03 -7.21
N LYS A 152 -5.06 -13.55 -7.55
CA LYS A 152 -4.51 -13.64 -8.91
C LYS A 152 -4.32 -15.09 -9.34
N LEU A 153 -3.69 -15.91 -8.50
CA LEU A 153 -3.48 -17.33 -8.77
C LEU A 153 -4.80 -18.08 -8.95
N ARG A 154 -5.77 -17.85 -8.06
CA ARG A 154 -7.10 -18.45 -8.14
C ARG A 154 -7.82 -18.07 -9.44
N SER A 155 -7.72 -16.81 -9.87
CA SER A 155 -8.31 -16.35 -11.13
C SER A 155 -7.73 -17.11 -12.31
N LEU A 156 -6.40 -17.23 -12.38
CA LEU A 156 -5.71 -17.97 -13.43
C LEU A 156 -6.12 -19.44 -13.44
N LEU A 157 -6.06 -20.11 -12.27
CA LEU A 157 -6.44 -21.52 -12.16
C LEU A 157 -7.90 -21.78 -12.55
N ARG A 158 -8.81 -20.82 -12.35
CA ARG A 158 -10.20 -20.96 -12.78
C ARG A 158 -10.34 -21.01 -14.30
N GLU A 159 -9.43 -20.37 -15.04
CA GLU A 159 -9.48 -20.27 -16.50
C GLU A 159 -8.89 -21.52 -17.19
N TYR A 160 -7.84 -22.13 -16.63
CA TYR A 160 -7.13 -23.25 -17.29
C TYR A 160 -7.03 -24.54 -16.47
N TYR A 161 -7.26 -24.51 -15.15
CA TYR A 161 -7.03 -25.64 -14.26
C TYR A 161 -8.03 -25.73 -13.08
N PRO A 162 -9.35 -25.78 -13.36
CA PRO A 162 -10.39 -25.74 -12.32
C PRO A 162 -10.36 -26.96 -11.39
N ALA A 163 -9.91 -28.12 -11.89
CA ALA A 163 -9.71 -29.35 -11.12
C ALA A 163 -8.82 -29.15 -9.88
N PHE A 164 -7.78 -28.34 -10.02
CA PHE A 164 -6.88 -28.01 -8.92
C PHE A 164 -7.59 -27.23 -7.81
N LEU A 165 -8.48 -26.30 -8.18
CA LEU A 165 -9.29 -25.56 -7.20
C LEU A 165 -10.27 -26.50 -6.49
N ALA A 166 -10.88 -27.43 -7.22
CA ALA A 166 -11.80 -28.42 -6.67
C ALA A 166 -11.11 -29.32 -5.62
N ALA A 167 -9.88 -29.79 -5.91
CA ALA A 167 -9.10 -30.63 -5.01
C ALA A 167 -8.87 -30.01 -3.62
N PHE A 168 -8.88 -28.67 -3.50
CA PHE A 168 -8.63 -27.95 -2.25
C PHE A 168 -9.85 -27.16 -1.73
N ARG A 169 -11.03 -27.31 -2.34
CA ARG A 169 -12.24 -26.55 -1.96
C ARG A 169 -12.60 -26.68 -0.49
N ASP A 170 -12.56 -27.91 0.03
CA ASP A 170 -13.03 -28.23 1.38
C ASP A 170 -11.90 -28.10 2.43
N ALA A 171 -10.68 -27.75 2.01
CA ALA A 171 -9.54 -27.57 2.89
C ALA A 171 -9.51 -26.16 3.48
N ARG A 172 -9.38 -26.02 4.81
CA ARG A 172 -9.17 -24.71 5.46
C ARG A 172 -7.91 -24.04 4.89
N GLY A 173 -8.08 -22.86 4.31
CA GLY A 173 -7.01 -22.12 3.62
C GLY A 173 -6.81 -22.50 2.14
N GLY A 174 -7.56 -23.47 1.62
CA GLY A 174 -7.62 -23.83 0.20
C GLY A 174 -6.24 -23.99 -0.44
N ILE A 175 -6.03 -23.31 -1.57
CA ILE A 175 -4.76 -23.33 -2.31
C ILE A 175 -3.62 -22.53 -1.64
N MET A 176 -3.85 -21.89 -0.49
CA MET A 176 -2.78 -21.25 0.29
C MET A 176 -2.02 -22.22 1.18
N ARG A 177 -2.48 -23.47 1.27
CA ARG A 177 -1.79 -24.48 2.07
C ARG A 177 -0.43 -24.85 1.44
N PRO A 178 0.60 -25.15 2.25
CA PRO A 178 1.89 -25.61 1.74
C PRO A 178 1.77 -26.78 0.76
N GLU A 179 0.87 -27.72 1.04
CA GLU A 179 0.66 -28.89 0.19
C GLU A 179 0.13 -28.52 -1.20
N ALA A 180 -0.77 -27.54 -1.28
CA ALA A 180 -1.26 -27.05 -2.57
C ALA A 180 -0.12 -26.42 -3.37
N ARG A 181 0.74 -25.62 -2.73
CA ARG A 181 1.88 -25.01 -3.41
C ARG A 181 2.89 -26.06 -3.90
N ALA A 182 3.18 -27.08 -3.08
CA ALA A 182 4.09 -28.16 -3.45
C ALA A 182 3.57 -28.94 -4.67
N ILE A 183 2.29 -29.31 -4.68
CA ILE A 183 1.69 -30.02 -5.81
C ILE A 183 1.61 -29.14 -7.05
N LEU A 184 1.22 -27.87 -6.92
CA LEU A 184 1.16 -26.96 -8.08
C LEU A 184 2.54 -26.65 -8.66
N ALA A 185 3.58 -26.63 -7.84
CA ALA A 185 4.96 -26.48 -8.31
C ALA A 185 5.44 -27.72 -9.08
N ALA A 186 5.06 -28.93 -8.64
CA ALA A 186 5.40 -30.18 -9.31
C ALA A 186 4.56 -30.44 -10.56
N ALA A 187 3.30 -30.03 -10.55
CA ALA A 187 2.34 -30.20 -11.64
C ALA A 187 1.55 -28.91 -11.90
N PRO A 188 2.14 -27.95 -12.62
CA PRO A 188 1.52 -26.66 -12.90
C PRO A 188 0.35 -26.75 -13.89
N THR A 189 0.23 -27.86 -14.64
CA THR A 189 -0.82 -28.02 -15.65
C THR A 189 -1.66 -29.28 -15.40
N PRO A 190 -2.89 -29.35 -15.96
CA PRO A 190 -3.73 -30.55 -15.86
C PRO A 190 -3.06 -31.81 -16.43
N ALA A 191 -2.22 -31.67 -17.46
CA ALA A 191 -1.50 -32.80 -18.05
C ALA A 191 -0.41 -33.33 -17.10
N ASP A 192 0.36 -32.43 -16.48
CA ASP A 192 1.39 -32.81 -15.52
C ASP A 192 0.77 -33.52 -14.31
N ALA A 193 -0.40 -33.06 -13.86
CA ALA A 193 -1.07 -33.71 -12.74
C ALA A 193 -1.73 -35.04 -13.07
N ALA A 194 -2.17 -35.24 -14.31
CA ALA A 194 -2.65 -36.55 -14.75
C ALA A 194 -1.53 -37.59 -14.78
N ALA A 195 -0.26 -37.16 -14.86
CA ALA A 195 0.91 -38.04 -14.81
C ALA A 195 1.37 -38.37 -13.37
N LEU A 196 0.85 -37.68 -12.35
CA LEU A 196 1.24 -37.94 -10.97
C LEU A 196 0.53 -39.16 -10.39
N SER A 197 1.29 -40.08 -9.79
CA SER A 197 0.73 -41.19 -9.01
C SER A 197 0.26 -40.73 -7.62
N VAL A 198 -0.57 -41.55 -6.97
CA VAL A 198 -1.03 -41.31 -5.59
C VAL A 198 0.16 -41.28 -4.62
N GLU A 199 1.16 -42.12 -4.83
CA GLU A 199 2.39 -42.19 -4.03
C GLU A 199 3.22 -40.91 -4.18
N GLN A 200 3.40 -40.42 -5.41
CA GLN A 200 4.10 -39.15 -5.67
C GLN A 200 3.39 -37.97 -5.01
N ILE A 201 2.06 -37.93 -5.06
CA ILE A 201 1.27 -36.92 -4.35
C ILE A 201 1.48 -37.07 -2.84
N ALA A 202 1.44 -38.28 -2.29
CA ALA A 202 1.67 -38.54 -0.87
C ALA A 202 3.05 -38.04 -0.41
N ASP A 203 4.09 -38.22 -1.21
CA ASP A 203 5.44 -37.73 -0.93
C ASP A 203 5.50 -36.20 -0.91
N LEU A 204 4.88 -35.53 -1.88
CA LEU A 204 4.75 -34.07 -1.89
C LEU A 204 3.99 -33.54 -0.65
N LEU A 205 2.95 -34.25 -0.21
CA LEU A 205 2.23 -33.91 1.03
C LEU A 205 3.14 -34.04 2.27
N ARG A 206 3.96 -35.09 2.37
CA ARG A 206 4.91 -35.29 3.48
C ARG A 206 5.98 -34.21 3.50
N GLN A 207 6.58 -33.90 2.35
CA GLN A 207 7.57 -32.83 2.20
C GLN A 207 7.00 -31.46 2.58
N ALA A 208 5.71 -31.23 2.29
CA ALA A 208 5.00 -30.02 2.70
C ALA A 208 4.56 -30.01 4.18
N GLY A 209 4.94 -31.02 4.97
CA GLY A 209 4.74 -31.09 6.42
C GLY A 209 3.48 -31.84 6.88
N ARG A 210 2.74 -32.50 5.99
CA ARG A 210 1.56 -33.28 6.38
C ARG A 210 1.97 -34.61 7.02
N GLN A 211 1.55 -34.83 8.26
CA GLN A 211 1.85 -36.07 9.00
C GLN A 211 0.68 -37.06 9.04
N ARG A 212 -0.58 -36.56 9.08
CA ARG A 212 -1.78 -37.38 9.29
C ARG A 212 -2.65 -37.45 8.03
N GLY A 213 -3.27 -38.61 7.82
CA GLY A 213 -4.22 -38.84 6.72
C GLY A 213 -3.61 -38.54 5.35
N VAL A 214 -2.32 -38.82 5.16
CA VAL A 214 -1.57 -38.53 3.93
C VAL A 214 -2.17 -39.33 2.77
N THR A 215 -2.30 -40.65 2.93
CA THR A 215 -2.82 -41.55 1.89
C THR A 215 -4.23 -41.17 1.46
N ALA A 216 -5.16 -41.00 2.41
CA ALA A 216 -6.54 -40.61 2.11
C ALA A 216 -6.60 -39.25 1.40
N ARG A 217 -5.78 -38.28 1.82
CA ARG A 217 -5.73 -36.96 1.17
C ARG A 217 -5.12 -37.03 -0.22
N ALA A 218 -4.08 -37.83 -0.42
CA ALA A 218 -3.44 -38.02 -1.72
C ALA A 218 -4.41 -38.65 -2.72
N ALA A 219 -5.14 -39.69 -2.32
CA ALA A 219 -6.16 -40.32 -3.15
C ALA A 219 -7.28 -39.34 -3.55
N HIS A 220 -7.79 -38.55 -2.60
CA HIS A 220 -8.79 -37.52 -2.88
C HIS A 220 -8.28 -36.44 -3.86
N ILE A 221 -7.03 -35.98 -3.68
CA ILE A 221 -6.43 -35.01 -4.60
C ILE A 221 -6.26 -35.63 -5.98
N HIS A 222 -5.71 -36.84 -6.08
CA HIS A 222 -5.54 -37.55 -7.35
C HIS A 222 -6.86 -37.70 -8.10
N GLN A 223 -7.93 -38.13 -7.41
CA GLN A 223 -9.27 -38.24 -7.98
C GLN A 223 -9.78 -36.89 -8.51
N ALA A 224 -9.58 -35.81 -7.76
CA ALA A 224 -10.01 -34.48 -8.17
C ALA A 224 -9.19 -33.92 -9.36
N LEU A 225 -7.90 -34.28 -9.47
CA LEU A 225 -7.03 -33.83 -10.56
C LEU A 225 -7.23 -34.61 -11.86
N THR A 226 -7.64 -35.88 -11.76
CA THR A 226 -7.87 -36.77 -12.91
C THR A 226 -9.31 -36.75 -13.43
N SER A 227 -10.24 -36.11 -12.71
CA SER A 227 -11.64 -36.02 -13.15
C SER A 227 -11.81 -35.13 -14.39
N GLU A 228 -12.86 -35.44 -15.16
CA GLU A 228 -13.16 -34.77 -16.42
C GLU A 228 -13.60 -33.33 -16.18
N HIS A 229 -12.95 -32.40 -16.85
CA HIS A 229 -13.21 -30.97 -16.76
C HIS A 229 -13.05 -30.34 -18.14
N LEU A 230 -13.71 -29.21 -18.37
CA LEU A 230 -13.46 -28.37 -19.55
C LEU A 230 -11.99 -27.93 -19.55
N ARG A 231 -11.27 -28.21 -20.64
CA ARG A 231 -9.85 -27.88 -20.82
C ARG A 231 -9.70 -26.87 -21.94
N GLN A 232 -8.78 -25.93 -21.78
CA GLN A 232 -8.34 -25.13 -22.92
C GLN A 232 -7.54 -26.02 -23.89
N PRO A 233 -7.70 -25.83 -25.21
CA PRO A 233 -6.91 -26.58 -26.18
C PRO A 233 -5.41 -26.26 -26.04
N PRO A 234 -4.51 -27.22 -26.34
CA PRO A 234 -3.07 -27.12 -26.04
C PRO A 234 -2.35 -25.89 -26.66
N LEU A 235 -2.92 -25.31 -27.72
CA LEU A 235 -2.31 -24.28 -28.56
C LEU A 235 -2.56 -22.82 -28.11
N ALA A 236 -3.30 -22.57 -27.03
CA ALA A 236 -3.35 -21.22 -26.42
C ALA A 236 -2.03 -20.87 -25.67
N ARG A 237 -0.97 -21.66 -25.86
CA ARG A 237 0.35 -21.58 -25.19
C ARG A 237 1.39 -20.73 -25.91
N ALA A 238 1.17 -20.32 -27.16
CA ALA A 238 2.10 -19.46 -27.91
C ALA A 238 1.51 -18.05 -28.05
N GLY A 239 1.78 -17.22 -27.05
CA GLY A 239 1.45 -15.79 -27.04
C GLY A 239 2.59 -15.00 -26.42
N ASP A 240 3.65 -14.85 -27.22
CA ASP A 240 4.58 -13.72 -27.31
C ASP A 240 5.14 -13.07 -26.03
N GLY A 241 6.34 -13.53 -25.64
CA GLY A 241 7.43 -12.60 -25.36
C GLY A 241 8.34 -12.54 -26.60
N PRO A 242 8.68 -11.36 -27.16
CA PRO A 242 9.57 -11.29 -28.30
C PRO A 242 11.05 -11.40 -27.86
N PRO A 243 11.95 -11.89 -28.74
CA PRO A 243 13.39 -11.91 -28.49
C PRO A 243 13.98 -10.49 -28.63
N GLY A 244 15.06 -10.22 -27.90
CA GLY A 244 15.57 -8.87 -27.65
C GLY A 244 16.26 -8.16 -28.83
N GLY A 245 16.35 -6.83 -28.69
CA GLY A 245 17.35 -5.97 -29.34
C GLY A 245 16.78 -4.77 -30.11
N GLY A 246 16.84 -3.56 -29.54
CA GLY A 246 16.62 -2.30 -30.27
C GLY A 246 16.00 -1.18 -29.43
N ALA A 247 16.74 -0.09 -29.23
CA ALA A 247 16.44 1.03 -28.34
C ALA A 247 15.19 1.86 -28.70
N ALA A 248 14.44 2.33 -27.69
CA ALA A 248 13.89 3.71 -27.58
C ALA A 248 12.96 3.89 -26.36
N ALA A 249 13.24 4.94 -25.57
CA ALA A 249 12.35 5.82 -24.79
C ALA A 249 11.29 5.26 -23.79
N GLY A 250 11.34 5.77 -22.55
CA GLY A 250 10.25 5.66 -21.55
C GLY A 250 8.97 6.41 -21.96
N PRO A 251 7.86 6.32 -21.19
CA PRO A 251 7.84 6.95 -19.86
C PRO A 251 7.06 6.22 -18.75
N ARG A 252 7.57 6.41 -17.53
CA ARG A 252 6.90 6.25 -16.24
C ARG A 252 5.57 7.01 -16.19
N HIS A 253 4.42 6.39 -16.49
CA HIS A 253 3.13 6.99 -16.11
C HIS A 253 1.88 6.09 -16.21
N ARG A 254 1.79 4.92 -15.53
CA ARG A 254 0.52 4.16 -15.53
C ARG A 254 0.23 3.25 -14.31
N LEU A 255 0.75 3.61 -13.13
CA LEU A 255 0.39 2.94 -11.85
C LEU A 255 -0.40 3.81 -10.85
N ARG A 256 -0.71 5.07 -11.18
CA ARG A 256 -1.32 6.04 -10.24
C ARG A 256 -2.83 6.20 -10.30
N GLN A 257 -3.57 5.51 -11.19
CA GLN A 257 -5.04 5.64 -11.24
C GLN A 257 -5.82 4.44 -10.64
N ARG A 258 -5.21 3.26 -10.48
CA ARG A 258 -5.94 2.07 -9.94
C ARG A 258 -6.02 1.99 -8.41
N ARG A 259 -5.26 2.81 -7.67
CA ARG A 259 -5.42 2.92 -6.19
C ARG A 259 -6.51 3.90 -5.76
N ARG A 260 -6.93 4.86 -6.61
CA ARG A 260 -8.10 5.73 -6.34
C ARG A 260 -9.45 5.01 -6.58
N ALA A 261 -9.51 4.07 -7.52
CA ALA A 261 -10.75 3.35 -7.83
C ALA A 261 -11.13 2.24 -6.82
N ARG A 262 -10.19 1.74 -5.99
CA ARG A 262 -10.49 0.69 -5.00
C ARG A 262 -10.96 1.21 -3.63
N ARG A 263 -10.88 2.52 -3.37
CA ARG A 263 -11.50 3.14 -2.19
C ARG A 263 -12.98 3.47 -2.39
N SER A 264 -13.52 3.48 -3.61
CA SER A 264 -14.96 3.67 -3.83
C SER A 264 -15.80 2.40 -3.58
N ARG A 265 -15.18 1.22 -3.50
CA ARG A 265 -15.85 -0.05 -3.15
C ARG A 265 -15.80 -0.42 -1.66
N ARG A 266 -15.44 0.53 -0.78
CA ARG A 266 -15.69 0.47 0.67
C ARG A 266 -16.92 1.32 1.05
N ARG A 267 -17.95 1.30 0.19
CA ARG A 267 -19.20 2.05 0.40
C ARG A 267 -20.43 1.16 0.58
N ASP A 268 -20.29 -0.16 0.49
CA ASP A 268 -21.36 -1.08 0.83
C ASP A 268 -20.78 -2.09 1.84
N PHE A 269 -21.41 -2.15 3.02
CA PHE A 269 -20.99 -2.72 4.32
C PHE A 269 -20.23 -1.78 5.25
#